data_AF-A0A7W9J6T2-F1
#
_entry.id   AF-A0A7W9J6T2-F1
#
_cell.length_a   1.000
_cell.length_b   1.000
_cell.length_c   1.000
_cell.angle_alpha   90.00
_cell.angle_beta   90.00
_cell.angle_gamma   90.00
#
_symmetry.space_group_name_H-M   'P 1'
#
loop_
_entity.id
_entity.type
_entity.pdbx_description
1 polymer ?
#
loop_
_entity_poly.entity_id
_entity_poly.type
_entity_poly.pdbx_seq_one_letter_code
_entity_poly.pdbx_strand_id
1 'polypeptide(L)'
;MSTPTTAVSSSTSAADQASETAAASAGVQVRMLTELPELDGVYHLYDSIWRPDPKNPPVTTELLRALTKAGNYVSGAYDGDELVGACVGFFSAPAEVAMHSHVAGVSTAARGRNVGFALKLHQRAWALQRGVTAISWTFDPLIRRNAYFNLVKLAAHPAEYLTNFYGGMHDSINNGDDTDRLLVRWDLDTPAVTTAATTHPTGLTIQSMPEATIALDRSPDGRPILNSSKPTSALVLVAVPSDIEGLRQTDPTAAKAWRAALREVLGGLLADGARVVGFDRAGWYVLELPARGLI
;
A
#
# COMPACT_ATOMS: atom_id res chain seq x y z
N MET A 1 -12.20 8.25 55.00
CA MET A 1 -11.15 8.87 54.16
C MET A 1 -11.24 8.22 52.80
N SER A 2 -11.91 8.88 51.86
CA SER A 2 -12.09 8.39 50.50
C SER A 2 -10.95 8.95 49.64
N THR A 3 -10.15 8.07 49.04
CA THR A 3 -9.16 8.45 48.03
C THR A 3 -9.89 8.85 46.74
N PRO A 4 -9.59 10.01 46.14
CA PRO A 4 -10.18 10.37 44.86
C PRO A 4 -9.52 9.54 43.76
N THR A 5 -10.33 8.83 42.98
CA THR A 5 -9.92 8.24 41.71
C THR A 5 -9.66 9.39 40.73
N THR A 6 -8.38 9.69 40.49
CA THR A 6 -7.97 10.59 39.43
C THR A 6 -8.32 9.95 38.09
N ALA A 7 -9.35 10.47 37.42
CA ALA A 7 -9.61 10.16 36.03
C ALA A 7 -8.38 10.63 35.23
N VAL A 8 -7.59 9.68 34.73
CA VAL A 8 -6.56 9.97 33.74
C VAL A 8 -7.30 10.36 32.47
N SER A 9 -7.46 11.67 32.27
CA SER A 9 -7.79 12.26 30.98
C SER A 9 -6.67 11.87 30.01
N SER A 10 -6.84 10.77 29.27
CA SER A 10 -5.92 10.40 28.19
C SER A 10 -6.06 11.44 27.09
N SER A 11 -5.08 12.33 26.97
CA SER A 11 -4.97 13.17 25.78
C SER A 11 -4.83 12.24 24.57
N THR A 12 -5.84 12.21 23.70
CA THR A 12 -5.81 11.48 22.43
C THR A 12 -4.55 11.84 21.66
N SER A 13 -3.76 10.84 21.23
CA SER A 13 -2.51 11.12 20.51
C SER A 13 -2.80 11.73 19.13
N ALA A 14 -1.83 12.39 18.53
CA ALA A 14 -1.97 12.91 17.16
C ALA A 14 -2.30 11.81 16.13
N ALA A 15 -1.84 10.58 16.38
CA ALA A 15 -2.16 9.43 15.56
C ALA A 15 -3.63 9.00 15.68
N ASP A 16 -4.15 8.99 16.90
CA ASP A 16 -5.55 8.67 17.18
C ASP A 16 -6.47 9.73 16.54
N GLN A 17 -6.15 11.02 16.68
CA GLN A 17 -6.95 12.09 16.09
C GLN A 17 -6.95 12.04 14.56
N ALA A 18 -5.81 11.72 13.93
CA ALA A 18 -5.74 11.53 12.48
C ALA A 18 -6.57 10.32 12.02
N SER A 19 -6.54 9.22 12.79
CA SER A 19 -7.37 8.03 12.55
C SER A 19 -8.87 8.36 12.61
N GLU A 20 -9.32 9.02 13.69
CA GLU A 20 -10.71 9.43 13.89
C GLU A 20 -11.19 10.38 12.78
N THR A 21 -10.37 11.38 12.43
CA THR A 21 -10.68 12.35 11.38
C THR A 21 -10.82 11.67 10.01
N ALA A 22 -9.94 10.72 9.68
CA ALA A 22 -10.02 9.99 8.42
C ALA A 22 -11.23 9.04 8.37
N ALA A 23 -11.57 8.37 9.46
CA ALA A 23 -12.77 7.54 9.56
C ALA A 23 -14.05 8.38 9.38
N ALA A 24 -14.15 9.50 10.08
CA ALA A 24 -15.27 10.44 9.94
C ALA A 24 -15.39 11.00 8.52
N SER A 25 -14.28 11.42 7.91
CA SER A 25 -14.24 11.95 6.53
C SER A 25 -14.65 10.90 5.49
N ALA A 26 -14.35 9.62 5.75
CA ALA A 26 -14.76 8.50 4.91
C ALA A 26 -16.22 8.04 5.19
N GLY A 27 -16.86 8.57 6.24
CA GLY A 27 -18.19 8.17 6.68
C GLY A 27 -18.25 6.73 7.16
N VAL A 28 -17.22 6.24 7.85
CA VAL A 28 -17.15 4.87 8.36
C VAL A 28 -16.71 4.82 9.81
N GLN A 29 -17.11 3.76 10.52
CA GLN A 29 -16.52 3.40 11.81
C GLN A 29 -15.44 2.34 11.59
N VAL A 30 -14.19 2.64 11.96
CA VAL A 30 -13.12 1.65 11.95
C VAL A 30 -12.93 1.09 13.36
N ARG A 31 -12.95 -0.23 13.51
CA ARG A 31 -12.81 -0.89 14.81
C ARG A 31 -12.12 -2.25 14.70
N MET A 32 -11.54 -2.69 15.82
CA MET A 32 -11.03 -4.04 15.96
C MET A 32 -12.17 -5.07 15.91
N LEU A 33 -11.90 -6.23 15.32
CA LEU A 33 -12.86 -7.33 15.22
C LEU A 33 -12.35 -8.52 16.01
N THR A 34 -13.22 -9.14 16.80
CA THR A 34 -12.87 -10.29 17.64
C THR A 34 -13.90 -11.41 17.57
N GLU A 35 -15.15 -11.09 17.24
CA GLU A 35 -16.24 -12.05 17.27
C GLU A 35 -16.31 -12.85 15.97
N LEU A 36 -16.60 -14.15 16.09
CA LEU A 36 -16.61 -15.07 14.94
C LEU A 36 -17.46 -14.58 13.75
N PRO A 37 -18.69 -14.05 13.95
CA PRO A 37 -19.48 -13.53 12.82
C PRO A 37 -18.80 -12.36 12.09
N GLU A 38 -18.05 -11.52 12.80
CA GLU A 38 -17.33 -10.38 12.19
C GLU A 38 -16.14 -10.88 11.37
N LEU A 39 -15.41 -11.86 11.89
CA LEU A 39 -14.26 -12.45 11.21
C LEU A 39 -14.68 -13.23 9.96
N ASP A 40 -15.84 -13.89 10.03
CA ASP A 40 -16.46 -14.55 8.88
C ASP A 40 -16.89 -13.52 7.82
N GLY A 41 -17.43 -12.38 8.24
CA GLY A 41 -17.69 -11.23 7.37
C GLY A 41 -16.44 -10.73 6.65
N VAL A 42 -15.26 -10.72 7.31
CA VAL A 42 -13.99 -10.35 6.65
C VAL A 42 -13.61 -11.34 5.55
N TYR A 43 -13.76 -12.64 5.79
CA TYR A 43 -13.53 -13.67 4.77
C TYR A 43 -14.42 -13.44 3.54
N HIS A 44 -15.73 -13.26 3.74
CA HIS A 44 -16.68 -13.03 2.66
C HIS A 44 -16.44 -11.71 1.92
N LEU A 45 -16.07 -10.64 2.64
CA LEU A 45 -15.68 -9.38 2.03
C LEU A 45 -14.50 -9.59 1.06
N TYR A 46 -13.43 -10.25 1.51
CA TYR A 46 -12.24 -10.49 0.69
C TYR A 46 -12.52 -11.42 -0.50
N ASP A 47 -13.33 -12.45 -0.31
CA ASP A 47 -13.80 -13.30 -1.41
C ASP A 47 -14.52 -12.47 -2.48
N SER A 48 -15.41 -11.56 -2.08
CA SER A 48 -16.13 -10.68 -3.02
C SER A 48 -15.22 -9.72 -3.80
N ILE A 49 -14.12 -9.26 -3.18
CA ILE A 49 -13.19 -8.30 -3.77
C ILE A 49 -12.26 -8.99 -4.78
N TRP A 50 -11.62 -10.08 -4.38
CA TRP A 50 -10.54 -10.69 -5.18
C TRP A 50 -11.00 -11.91 -5.98
N ARG A 51 -12.09 -12.56 -5.57
CA ARG A 51 -12.54 -13.85 -6.12
C ARG A 51 -11.37 -14.83 -6.28
N PRO A 52 -10.65 -15.12 -5.17
CA PRO A 52 -9.46 -15.96 -5.20
C PRO A 52 -9.80 -17.40 -5.59
N ASP A 53 -8.78 -18.22 -5.87
CA ASP A 53 -8.97 -19.67 -5.85
C ASP A 53 -9.50 -20.08 -4.46
N PRO A 54 -10.64 -20.78 -4.36
CA PRO A 54 -11.19 -21.22 -3.07
C PRO A 54 -10.23 -22.07 -2.24
N LYS A 55 -9.23 -22.70 -2.87
CA LYS A 55 -8.18 -23.47 -2.18
C LYS A 55 -7.08 -22.60 -1.57
N ASN A 56 -7.01 -21.32 -1.94
CA ASN A 56 -5.99 -20.39 -1.47
C ASN A 56 -6.59 -18.99 -1.18
N PRO A 57 -7.53 -18.88 -0.23
CA PRO A 57 -8.08 -17.58 0.15
C PRO A 57 -7.01 -16.74 0.89
N PRO A 58 -7.06 -15.39 0.80
CA PRO A 58 -6.09 -14.51 1.47
C PRO A 58 -5.95 -14.76 2.98
N VAL A 59 -7.07 -15.10 3.62
CA VAL A 59 -7.19 -15.49 5.03
C VAL A 59 -8.42 -16.39 5.18
N THR A 60 -8.48 -17.19 6.26
CA THR A 60 -9.68 -17.95 6.66
C THR A 60 -10.22 -17.42 7.99
N THR A 61 -11.51 -17.68 8.27
CA THR A 61 -12.15 -17.30 9.55
C THR A 61 -11.38 -17.86 10.76
N GLU A 62 -10.92 -19.10 10.68
CA GLU A 62 -10.11 -19.75 11.74
C GLU A 62 -8.75 -19.07 11.94
N LEU A 63 -8.06 -18.71 10.85
CA LEU A 63 -6.79 -17.98 10.93
C LEU A 63 -6.99 -16.59 11.56
N LEU A 64 -8.04 -15.87 11.16
CA LEU A 64 -8.38 -14.57 11.75
C LEU A 64 -8.66 -14.70 13.25
N ARG A 65 -9.34 -15.78 13.68
CA ARG A 65 -9.57 -16.06 15.11
C ARG A 65 -8.27 -16.32 15.85
N ALA A 66 -7.34 -17.06 15.25
CA ALA A 66 -6.02 -17.29 15.84
C ALA A 66 -5.21 -15.98 15.96
N LEU A 67 -5.22 -15.14 14.92
CA LEU A 67 -4.53 -13.85 14.90
C LEU A 67 -5.04 -12.91 16.00
N THR A 68 -6.36 -12.75 16.12
CA THR A 68 -6.97 -11.90 17.17
C THR A 68 -6.64 -12.42 18.57
N LYS A 69 -6.72 -13.75 18.77
CA LYS A 69 -6.35 -14.38 20.05
C LYS A 69 -4.88 -14.17 20.41
N ALA A 70 -4.00 -14.14 19.41
CA ALA A 70 -2.56 -13.88 19.56
C ALA A 70 -2.22 -12.38 19.66
N GLY A 71 -3.21 -11.48 19.71
CA GLY A 71 -3.02 -10.04 19.88
C GLY A 71 -2.64 -9.29 18.60
N ASN A 72 -2.82 -9.89 17.42
CA ASN A 72 -2.52 -9.27 16.14
C ASN A 72 -3.65 -8.35 15.66
N TYR A 73 -3.35 -7.60 14.60
CA TYR A 73 -4.25 -6.58 14.08
C TYR A 73 -5.28 -7.17 13.11
N VAL A 74 -6.55 -7.14 13.49
CA VAL A 74 -7.69 -7.42 12.62
C VAL A 74 -8.74 -6.34 12.84
N SER A 75 -9.02 -5.57 11.80
CA SER A 75 -9.95 -4.44 11.84
C SER A 75 -10.94 -4.48 10.69
N GLY A 76 -12.11 -3.89 10.93
CA GLY A 76 -13.15 -3.65 9.92
C GLY A 76 -13.54 -2.18 9.87
N ALA A 77 -13.90 -1.71 8.68
CA ALA A 77 -14.53 -0.42 8.44
C ALA A 77 -16.00 -0.66 8.11
N TYR A 78 -16.89 -0.08 8.91
CA TYR A 78 -18.33 -0.23 8.81
C TYR A 78 -19.01 1.06 8.32
N ASP A 79 -19.96 0.91 7.40
CA ASP A 79 -20.94 1.94 7.04
C ASP A 79 -22.31 1.50 7.59
N GLY A 80 -22.73 2.09 8.72
CA GLY A 80 -23.80 1.52 9.53
C GLY A 80 -23.43 0.10 10.00
N ASP A 81 -24.24 -0.88 9.63
CA ASP A 81 -24.01 -2.30 9.95
C ASP A 81 -23.24 -3.05 8.84
N GLU A 82 -22.97 -2.40 7.70
CA GLU A 82 -22.31 -3.04 6.55
C GLU A 82 -20.78 -2.97 6.67
N LEU A 83 -20.11 -4.12 6.62
CA LEU A 83 -18.65 -4.20 6.55
C LEU A 83 -18.17 -3.87 5.12
N VAL A 84 -17.65 -2.67 4.93
CA VAL A 84 -17.22 -2.15 3.61
C VAL A 84 -15.70 -2.22 3.39
N GLY A 85 -14.93 -2.53 4.42
CA GLY A 85 -13.49 -2.68 4.32
C GLY A 85 -12.90 -3.44 5.50
N ALA A 86 -11.74 -4.06 5.32
CA ALA A 86 -11.02 -4.72 6.40
C ALA A 86 -9.51 -4.61 6.20
N CYS A 87 -8.77 -4.71 7.30
CA CYS A 87 -7.31 -4.74 7.28
C CYS A 87 -6.78 -5.69 8.36
N VAL A 88 -5.86 -6.56 7.95
CA VAL A 88 -5.25 -7.62 8.74
C VAL A 88 -3.73 -7.45 8.70
N GLY A 89 -3.09 -7.55 9.85
CA GLY A 89 -1.64 -7.53 9.99
C GLY A 89 -1.18 -8.24 11.25
N PHE A 90 0.08 -8.66 11.27
CA PHE A 90 0.66 -9.40 12.37
C PHE A 90 2.07 -8.89 12.69
N PHE A 91 2.52 -9.13 13.93
CA PHE A 91 3.87 -8.74 14.34
C PHE A 91 4.94 -9.47 13.52
N SER A 92 6.01 -8.76 13.20
CA SER A 92 7.15 -9.29 12.44
C SER A 92 8.43 -9.07 13.23
N ALA A 93 9.42 -9.95 13.10
CA ALA A 93 10.68 -9.81 13.82
C ALA A 93 11.42 -8.49 13.44
N PRO A 94 11.98 -7.75 14.42
CA PRO A 94 11.75 -7.89 15.85
C PRO A 94 10.34 -7.42 16.23
N ALA A 95 9.58 -8.31 16.88
CA ALA A 95 8.14 -8.17 17.10
C ALA A 95 7.78 -6.96 17.98
N GLU A 96 8.73 -6.47 18.76
CA GLU A 96 8.58 -5.34 19.66
C GLU A 96 8.41 -4.01 18.92
N VAL A 97 8.87 -3.93 17.66
CA VAL A 97 8.93 -2.64 16.92
C VAL A 97 8.36 -2.71 15.50
N ALA A 98 8.02 -3.90 15.00
CA ALA A 98 7.64 -4.08 13.60
C ALA A 98 6.39 -4.96 13.40
N MET A 99 5.64 -4.64 12.33
CA MET A 99 4.52 -5.44 11.84
C MET A 99 4.60 -5.67 10.34
N HIS A 100 3.99 -6.77 9.90
CA HIS A 100 3.59 -7.00 8.52
C HIS A 100 2.10 -6.68 8.33
N SER A 101 1.77 -5.84 7.36
CA SER A 101 0.37 -5.60 6.95
C SER A 101 -0.01 -6.58 5.84
N HIS A 102 -0.57 -7.73 6.22
CA HIS A 102 -0.86 -8.86 5.33
C HIS A 102 -1.84 -8.54 4.21
N VAL A 103 -3.03 -8.05 4.55
CA VAL A 103 -4.08 -7.78 3.57
C VAL A 103 -4.96 -6.61 4.01
N ALA A 104 -5.28 -5.74 3.06
CA ALA A 104 -6.23 -4.64 3.23
C ALA A 104 -7.12 -4.56 1.99
N GLY A 105 -8.42 -4.66 2.19
CA GLY A 105 -9.41 -4.69 1.12
C GLY A 105 -10.55 -3.72 1.42
N VAL A 106 -11.06 -3.07 0.38
CA VAL A 106 -12.22 -2.18 0.46
C VAL A 106 -13.18 -2.57 -0.66
N SER A 107 -14.45 -2.73 -0.31
CA SER A 107 -15.53 -3.00 -1.25
C SER A 107 -15.59 -1.90 -2.32
N THR A 108 -15.93 -2.29 -3.55
CA THR A 108 -16.14 -1.35 -4.65
C THR A 108 -17.29 -0.37 -4.37
N ALA A 109 -18.26 -0.76 -3.54
CA ALA A 109 -19.36 0.10 -3.08
C ALA A 109 -18.87 1.34 -2.30
N ALA A 110 -17.71 1.25 -1.63
CA ALA A 110 -17.11 2.33 -0.88
C ALA A 110 -15.95 3.04 -1.62
N ARG A 111 -15.79 2.79 -2.93
CA ARG A 111 -14.72 3.38 -3.75
C ARG A 111 -14.83 4.91 -3.77
N GLY A 112 -13.68 5.59 -3.75
CA GLY A 112 -13.60 7.06 -3.79
C GLY A 112 -13.78 7.75 -2.43
N ARG A 113 -14.25 7.04 -1.40
CA ARG A 113 -14.45 7.60 -0.04
C ARG A 113 -13.21 7.58 0.85
N ASN A 114 -12.06 7.14 0.33
CA ASN A 114 -10.82 7.00 1.10
C ASN A 114 -10.88 6.03 2.30
N VAL A 115 -11.79 5.04 2.31
CA VAL A 115 -11.88 4.03 3.39
C VAL A 115 -10.56 3.29 3.63
N GLY A 116 -9.81 2.97 2.57
CA GLY A 116 -8.50 2.34 2.70
C GLY A 116 -7.49 3.21 3.45
N PHE A 117 -7.59 4.54 3.33
CA PHE A 117 -6.76 5.47 4.09
C PHE A 117 -7.16 5.48 5.57
N ALA A 118 -8.46 5.50 5.87
CA ALA A 118 -8.96 5.40 7.24
C ALA A 118 -8.51 4.09 7.93
N LEU A 119 -8.60 2.95 7.23
CA LEU A 119 -8.10 1.67 7.74
C LEU A 119 -6.61 1.70 8.08
N LYS A 120 -5.78 2.34 7.23
CA LYS A 120 -4.33 2.41 7.46
C LYS A 120 -3.97 3.40 8.56
N LEU A 121 -4.67 4.53 8.70
CA LEU A 121 -4.45 5.43 9.84
C LEU A 121 -4.89 4.81 11.16
N HIS A 122 -5.97 4.03 11.18
CA HIS A 122 -6.34 3.22 12.33
C HIS A 122 -5.25 2.18 12.65
N GLN A 123 -4.69 1.51 11.64
CA GLN A 123 -3.56 0.57 11.82
C GLN A 123 -2.33 1.28 12.42
N ARG A 124 -2.02 2.49 11.96
CA ARG A 124 -0.93 3.31 12.50
C ARG A 124 -1.16 3.68 13.97
N ALA A 125 -2.33 4.19 14.30
CA ALA A 125 -2.68 4.56 15.68
C ALA A 125 -2.58 3.34 16.61
N TRP A 126 -3.18 2.22 16.22
CA TRP A 126 -3.14 0.96 16.97
C TRP A 126 -1.71 0.44 17.21
N ALA A 127 -0.85 0.54 16.19
CA ALA A 127 0.53 0.10 16.22
C ALA A 127 1.39 0.97 17.16
N LEU A 128 1.28 2.30 17.04
CA LEU A 128 2.03 3.23 17.88
C LEU A 128 1.68 3.09 19.37
N GLN A 129 0.42 2.84 19.71
CA GLN A 129 -0.01 2.54 21.09
C GLN A 129 0.66 1.29 21.69
N ARG A 130 1.25 0.42 20.86
CA ARG A 130 1.90 -0.84 21.24
C ARG A 130 3.42 -0.80 21.07
N GLY A 131 3.99 0.38 20.81
CA GLY A 131 5.44 0.54 20.61
C GLY A 131 5.94 0.11 19.22
N VAL A 132 5.05 -0.31 18.31
CA VAL A 132 5.42 -0.59 16.92
C VAL A 132 5.69 0.72 16.21
N THR A 133 6.87 0.86 15.62
CA THR A 133 7.31 2.06 14.92
C THR A 133 7.37 1.89 13.41
N ALA A 134 7.27 0.65 12.92
CA ALA A 134 7.30 0.37 11.48
C ALA A 134 6.33 -0.73 11.04
N ILE A 135 5.73 -0.54 9.88
CA ILE A 135 4.88 -1.55 9.23
C ILE A 135 5.38 -1.77 7.79
N SER A 136 5.53 -3.01 7.38
CA SER A 136 5.94 -3.37 6.03
C SER A 136 4.88 -4.20 5.29
N TRP A 137 4.76 -4.03 3.98
CA TRP A 137 3.92 -4.85 3.12
C TRP A 137 4.39 -4.75 1.68
N THR A 138 3.88 -5.61 0.82
CA THR A 138 4.14 -5.55 -0.62
C THR A 138 2.94 -5.03 -1.38
N PHE A 139 3.16 -4.44 -2.54
CA PHE A 139 2.11 -4.18 -3.52
C PHE A 139 2.62 -4.41 -4.95
N ASP A 140 1.72 -4.58 -5.92
CA ASP A 140 2.10 -4.67 -7.33
C ASP A 140 2.50 -3.30 -7.88
N PRO A 141 3.78 -3.09 -8.28
CA PRO A 141 4.25 -1.78 -8.71
C PRO A 141 3.65 -1.30 -10.04
N LEU A 142 3.02 -2.17 -10.83
CA LEU A 142 2.29 -1.76 -12.04
C LEU A 142 0.92 -1.13 -11.72
N ILE A 143 0.35 -1.40 -10.55
CA ILE A 143 -0.96 -0.85 -10.16
C ILE A 143 -0.75 0.59 -9.69
N ARG A 144 -0.93 1.54 -10.62
CA ARG A 144 -0.78 2.98 -10.43
C ARG A 144 -1.45 3.52 -9.17
N ARG A 145 -2.69 3.12 -8.90
CA ARG A 145 -3.43 3.59 -7.71
C ARG A 145 -2.77 3.12 -6.40
N ASN A 146 -2.18 1.92 -6.40
CA ASN A 146 -1.48 1.39 -5.24
C ASN A 146 -0.16 2.12 -5.05
N ALA A 147 0.58 2.42 -6.14
CA ALA A 147 1.79 3.23 -6.07
C ALA A 147 1.51 4.62 -5.48
N TYR A 148 0.50 5.33 -5.99
CA TYR A 148 0.09 6.63 -5.44
C TYR A 148 -0.37 6.52 -3.97
N PHE A 149 -1.18 5.52 -3.64
CA PHE A 149 -1.67 5.33 -2.28
C PHE A 149 -0.52 5.08 -1.28
N ASN A 150 0.39 4.16 -1.60
CA ASN A 150 1.48 3.80 -0.69
C ASN A 150 2.54 4.90 -0.58
N LEU A 151 2.96 5.48 -1.71
CA LEU A 151 4.10 6.42 -1.73
C LEU A 151 3.69 7.86 -1.42
N VAL A 152 2.52 8.29 -1.86
CA VAL A 152 2.07 9.68 -1.67
C VAL A 152 1.17 9.77 -0.46
N LYS A 153 0.04 9.03 -0.44
CA LYS A 153 -0.94 9.20 0.63
C LYS A 153 -0.43 8.72 1.98
N LEU A 154 0.30 7.61 2.02
CA LEU A 154 0.85 7.08 3.26
C LEU A 154 2.28 7.56 3.54
N ALA A 155 3.00 8.08 2.54
CA ALA A 155 4.42 8.38 2.64
C ALA A 155 5.27 7.15 3.08
N ALA A 156 4.85 5.95 2.67
CA ALA A 156 5.69 4.75 2.79
C ALA A 156 6.82 4.82 1.75
N HIS A 157 7.99 4.26 2.08
CA HIS A 157 9.13 4.26 1.18
C HIS A 157 9.39 2.84 0.65
N PRO A 158 9.79 2.68 -0.63
CA PRO A 158 10.23 1.38 -1.13
C PRO A 158 11.50 0.91 -0.45
N ALA A 159 11.51 -0.36 -0.07
CA ALA A 159 12.65 -1.03 0.52
C ALA A 159 13.31 -2.00 -0.48
N GLU A 160 12.51 -2.73 -1.26
CA GLU A 160 13.03 -3.78 -2.15
C GLU A 160 12.06 -4.08 -3.30
N TYR A 161 12.61 -4.37 -4.48
CA TYR A 161 11.85 -4.93 -5.61
C TYR A 161 12.00 -6.45 -5.62
N LEU A 162 10.89 -7.16 -5.39
CA LEU A 162 10.83 -8.61 -5.29
C LEU A 162 10.28 -9.19 -6.59
N THR A 163 11.08 -10.01 -7.28
CA THR A 163 10.68 -10.65 -8.54
C THR A 163 9.82 -11.88 -8.28
N ASN A 164 8.66 -11.97 -8.95
CA ASN A 164 7.70 -13.09 -8.90
C ASN A 164 7.46 -13.65 -7.49
N PHE A 165 7.24 -12.76 -6.52
CA PHE A 165 7.35 -13.05 -5.09
C PHE A 165 6.38 -14.12 -4.59
N TYR A 166 5.16 -14.15 -5.15
CA TYR A 166 4.11 -15.10 -4.78
C TYR A 166 3.95 -16.24 -5.81
N GLY A 167 4.82 -16.33 -6.82
CA GLY A 167 4.63 -17.24 -7.95
C GLY A 167 3.39 -16.90 -8.78
N GLY A 168 2.80 -17.91 -9.45
CA GLY A 168 1.59 -17.72 -10.24
C GLY A 168 0.35 -17.52 -9.35
N MET A 169 -0.28 -16.34 -9.44
CA MET A 169 -1.55 -16.06 -8.76
C MET A 169 -2.70 -15.97 -9.78
N HIS A 170 -3.69 -16.84 -9.61
CA HIS A 170 -4.84 -16.98 -10.50
C HIS A 170 -6.11 -16.26 -10.00
N ASP A 171 -5.93 -15.16 -9.26
CA ASP A 171 -7.05 -14.29 -8.87
C ASP A 171 -7.44 -13.33 -10.02
N SER A 172 -8.59 -12.66 -9.85
CA SER A 172 -9.17 -11.75 -10.86
C SER A 172 -8.30 -10.52 -11.18
N ILE A 173 -7.31 -10.19 -10.34
CA ILE A 173 -6.44 -9.02 -10.48
C ILE A 173 -5.14 -9.38 -11.19
N ASN A 174 -4.52 -10.51 -10.84
CA ASN A 174 -3.22 -10.94 -11.37
C ASN A 174 -3.36 -11.78 -12.65
N ASN A 175 -4.47 -12.50 -12.85
CA ASN A 175 -4.78 -13.27 -14.06
C ASN A 175 -3.62 -14.20 -14.54
N GLY A 176 -2.85 -14.78 -13.61
CA GLY A 176 -1.72 -15.67 -13.92
C GLY A 176 -0.44 -14.99 -14.43
N ASP A 177 -0.35 -13.66 -14.36
CA ASP A 177 0.89 -12.90 -14.58
C ASP A 177 1.91 -13.12 -13.44
N ASP A 178 3.19 -12.83 -13.69
CA ASP A 178 4.22 -12.85 -12.66
C ASP A 178 3.87 -11.87 -11.53
N THR A 179 4.22 -12.23 -10.30
CA THR A 179 3.82 -11.46 -9.11
C THR A 179 4.95 -10.62 -8.56
N ASP A 180 5.53 -9.76 -9.40
CA ASP A 180 6.52 -8.80 -8.89
C ASP A 180 5.88 -7.88 -7.85
N ARG A 181 6.64 -7.57 -6.82
CA ARG A 181 6.19 -6.85 -5.65
C ARG A 181 7.19 -5.79 -5.26
N LEU A 182 6.71 -4.59 -5.00
CA LEU A 182 7.50 -3.57 -4.33
C LEU A 182 7.22 -3.69 -2.83
N LEU A 183 8.21 -4.15 -2.07
CA LEU A 183 8.20 -4.11 -0.63
C LEU A 183 8.33 -2.66 -0.20
N VAL A 184 7.40 -2.18 0.61
CA VAL A 184 7.46 -0.87 1.24
C VAL A 184 7.56 -1.00 2.74
N ARG A 185 8.19 -0.02 3.36
CA ARG A 185 8.24 0.18 4.79
C ARG A 185 7.61 1.54 5.13
N TRP A 186 6.80 1.54 6.17
CA TRP A 186 6.08 2.69 6.67
C TRP A 186 6.55 3.01 8.08
N ASP A 187 7.48 3.96 8.20
CA ASP A 187 8.00 4.41 9.48
C ASP A 187 7.04 5.41 10.11
N LEU A 188 6.26 4.91 11.08
CA LEU A 188 5.01 5.50 11.52
C LEU A 188 5.16 6.88 12.16
N ASP A 189 6.30 7.16 12.79
CA ASP A 189 6.52 8.38 13.59
C ASP A 189 7.42 9.41 12.90
N THR A 190 7.69 9.22 11.61
CA THR A 190 8.48 10.19 10.84
C THR A 190 7.67 11.45 10.52
N PRO A 191 8.32 12.62 10.37
CA PRO A 191 7.64 13.86 9.98
C PRO A 191 6.85 13.75 8.68
N ALA A 192 7.36 12.98 7.70
CA ALA A 192 6.69 12.75 6.42
C ALA A 192 5.36 12.02 6.60
N VAL A 193 5.33 10.95 7.40
CA VAL A 193 4.10 10.18 7.68
C VAL A 193 3.11 10.99 8.51
N THR A 194 3.57 11.71 9.53
CA THR A 194 2.70 12.58 10.36
C THR A 194 2.07 13.70 9.53
N THR A 195 2.83 14.29 8.60
CA THR A 195 2.31 15.28 7.65
C THR A 195 1.31 14.65 6.68
N ALA A 196 1.63 13.48 6.11
CA ALA A 196 0.76 12.79 5.17
C ALA A 196 -0.58 12.38 5.80
N ALA A 197 -0.56 11.98 7.08
CA ALA A 197 -1.75 11.58 7.84
C ALA A 197 -2.77 12.71 8.04
N THR A 198 -2.35 13.97 7.96
CA THR A 198 -3.21 15.14 8.24
C THR A 198 -3.50 15.98 7.00
N THR A 199 -2.53 16.12 6.09
CA THR A 199 -2.59 17.09 4.98
C THR A 199 -3.04 16.52 3.64
N HIS A 200 -3.06 15.18 3.48
CA HIS A 200 -3.39 14.53 2.21
C HIS A 200 -2.57 15.05 1.01
N PRO A 201 -1.25 14.78 0.99
CA PRO A 201 -0.34 15.37 0.00
C PRO A 201 -0.74 15.02 -1.45
N THR A 202 -0.45 15.95 -2.36
CA THR A 202 -0.81 15.86 -3.78
C THR A 202 0.25 15.19 -4.66
N GLY A 203 1.36 14.74 -4.07
CA GLY A 203 2.46 14.08 -4.79
C GLY A 203 3.33 15.05 -5.60
N LEU A 204 4.43 14.53 -6.14
CA LEU A 204 5.26 15.29 -7.10
C LEU A 204 4.56 15.31 -8.46
N THR A 205 4.79 16.38 -9.21
CA THR A 205 4.18 16.58 -10.53
C THR A 205 5.27 16.56 -11.60
N ILE A 206 5.16 15.70 -12.61
CA ILE A 206 6.24 15.59 -13.63
C ILE A 206 6.45 16.90 -14.41
N GLN A 207 5.42 17.75 -14.57
CA GLN A 207 5.56 19.05 -15.23
C GLN A 207 6.55 19.99 -14.50
N SER A 208 6.82 19.78 -13.21
CA SER A 208 7.84 20.55 -12.48
C SER A 208 9.25 19.97 -12.63
N MET A 209 9.44 18.94 -13.45
CA MET A 209 10.71 18.22 -13.64
C MET A 209 11.05 18.05 -15.14
N PRO A 210 11.13 19.14 -15.93
CA PRO A 210 11.38 19.05 -17.37
C PRO A 210 12.74 18.43 -17.72
N GLU A 211 13.72 18.51 -16.81
CA GLU A 211 15.08 18.00 -16.99
C GLU A 211 15.24 16.53 -16.53
N ALA A 212 14.19 15.87 -16.03
CA ALA A 212 14.31 14.49 -15.58
C ALA A 212 14.47 13.53 -16.77
N THR A 213 15.40 12.57 -16.66
CA THR A 213 15.58 11.55 -17.70
C THR A 213 14.44 10.55 -17.65
N ILE A 214 13.77 10.28 -18.77
CA ILE A 214 12.77 9.20 -18.86
C ILE A 214 13.51 7.89 -19.15
N ALA A 215 13.54 6.95 -18.20
CA ALA A 215 14.15 5.62 -18.39
C ALA A 215 13.14 4.58 -18.93
N LEU A 216 11.86 4.74 -18.57
CA LEU A 216 10.77 3.92 -19.09
C LEU A 216 9.59 4.83 -19.41
N ASP A 217 9.16 4.83 -20.67
CA ASP A 217 8.04 5.64 -21.17
C ASP A 217 6.86 4.77 -21.60
N ARG A 218 5.76 5.42 -21.98
CA ARG A 218 4.57 4.84 -22.60
C ARG A 218 4.47 5.32 -24.03
N SER A 219 4.35 4.39 -24.96
CA SER A 219 3.99 4.71 -26.34
C SER A 219 2.53 5.23 -26.43
N PRO A 220 2.15 5.88 -27.54
CA PRO A 220 0.77 6.29 -27.79
C PRO A 220 -0.25 5.15 -27.77
N ASP A 221 0.16 3.92 -28.11
CA ASP A 221 -0.65 2.70 -28.02
C ASP A 221 -0.60 2.02 -26.63
N GLY A 222 0.05 2.63 -25.64
CA GLY A 222 0.03 2.20 -24.24
C GLY A 222 1.01 1.06 -23.90
N ARG A 223 2.02 0.81 -24.74
CA ARG A 223 3.09 -0.18 -24.53
C ARG A 223 4.32 0.46 -23.87
N PRO A 224 5.18 -0.33 -23.19
CA PRO A 224 6.40 0.20 -22.59
C PRO A 224 7.43 0.55 -23.67
N ILE A 225 8.09 1.69 -23.51
CA ILE A 225 9.27 2.06 -24.30
C ILE A 225 10.46 2.18 -23.34
N LEU A 226 11.46 1.31 -23.49
CA LEU A 226 12.69 1.38 -22.72
C LEU A 226 13.63 2.39 -23.37
N ASN A 227 14.17 3.31 -22.56
CA ASN A 227 15.19 4.24 -22.99
C ASN A 227 16.54 3.83 -22.39
N SER A 228 17.41 3.26 -23.22
CA SER A 228 18.72 2.74 -22.78
C SER A 228 19.82 3.80 -22.68
N SER A 229 19.50 5.07 -22.94
CA SER A 229 20.47 6.16 -22.84
C SER A 229 20.88 6.39 -21.39
N LYS A 230 22.16 6.71 -21.17
CA LYS A 230 22.64 7.10 -19.84
C LYS A 230 21.83 8.30 -19.32
N PRO A 231 21.43 8.28 -18.03
CA PRO A 231 20.78 9.43 -17.43
C PRO A 231 21.65 10.69 -17.51
N THR A 232 21.06 11.76 -17.99
CA THR A 232 21.68 13.10 -18.04
C THR A 232 21.31 13.96 -16.84
N SER A 233 20.46 13.44 -15.96
CA SER A 233 19.92 14.11 -14.79
C SER A 233 19.97 13.19 -13.58
N ALA A 234 20.06 13.78 -12.39
CA ALA A 234 19.96 13.04 -11.13
C ALA A 234 18.56 12.47 -10.90
N LEU A 235 17.54 13.03 -11.56
CA LEU A 235 16.17 12.53 -11.50
C LEU A 235 15.83 11.68 -12.72
N VAL A 236 15.25 10.52 -12.46
CA VAL A 236 14.80 9.55 -13.46
C VAL A 236 13.31 9.29 -13.30
N LEU A 237 12.60 9.24 -14.42
CA LEU A 237 11.17 8.91 -14.50
C LEU A 237 10.97 7.51 -15.06
N VAL A 238 10.11 6.74 -14.39
CA VAL A 238 9.74 5.39 -14.79
C VAL A 238 8.22 5.28 -14.84
N ALA A 239 7.67 5.14 -16.05
CA ALA A 239 6.25 5.04 -16.27
C ALA A 239 5.67 3.69 -15.81
N VAL A 240 4.38 3.71 -15.48
CA VAL A 240 3.51 2.53 -15.40
C VAL A 240 2.30 2.70 -16.31
N PRO A 241 1.65 1.61 -16.75
CA PRO A 241 0.46 1.70 -17.59
C PRO A 241 -0.68 2.48 -16.89
N SER A 242 -1.67 2.93 -17.68
CA SER A 242 -2.89 3.55 -17.16
C SER A 242 -3.70 2.58 -16.32
N ASP A 243 -3.85 1.37 -16.83
CA ASP A 243 -4.66 0.31 -16.23
C ASP A 243 -4.05 -1.07 -16.53
N ILE A 244 -3.15 -1.54 -15.66
CA ILE A 244 -2.58 -2.88 -15.79
C ILE A 244 -3.63 -3.98 -15.61
N GLU A 245 -4.67 -3.73 -14.81
CA GLU A 245 -5.70 -4.74 -14.51
C GLU A 245 -6.56 -4.99 -15.74
N GLY A 246 -6.97 -3.92 -16.42
CA GLY A 246 -7.63 -4.00 -17.73
C GLY A 246 -6.73 -4.67 -18.77
N LEU A 247 -5.46 -4.27 -18.87
CA LEU A 247 -4.51 -4.86 -19.84
C LEU A 247 -4.33 -6.37 -19.66
N ARG A 248 -4.29 -6.88 -18.42
CA ARG A 248 -4.21 -8.33 -18.16
C ARG A 248 -5.37 -9.13 -18.75
N GLN A 249 -6.52 -8.48 -18.97
CA GLN A 249 -7.69 -9.10 -19.58
C GLN A 249 -7.72 -8.90 -21.10
N THR A 250 -7.39 -7.68 -21.56
CA THR A 250 -7.58 -7.29 -22.96
C THR A 250 -6.37 -7.52 -23.86
N ASP A 251 -5.15 -7.36 -23.33
CA ASP A 251 -3.88 -7.62 -24.04
C ASP A 251 -2.84 -8.20 -23.06
N PRO A 252 -2.91 -9.50 -22.75
CA PRO A 252 -1.97 -10.17 -21.85
C PRO A 252 -0.50 -10.07 -22.32
N THR A 253 -0.26 -9.92 -23.62
CA THR A 253 1.08 -9.73 -24.17
C THR A 253 1.64 -8.37 -23.78
N ALA A 254 0.85 -7.30 -23.89
CA ALA A 254 1.24 -5.98 -23.40
C ALA A 254 1.44 -5.95 -21.89
N ALA A 255 0.59 -6.63 -21.11
CA ALA A 255 0.76 -6.74 -19.66
C ALA A 255 2.10 -7.40 -19.28
N LYS A 256 2.46 -8.51 -19.94
CA LYS A 256 3.76 -9.17 -19.76
C LYS A 256 4.93 -8.29 -20.18
N ALA A 257 4.81 -7.56 -21.28
CA ALA A 257 5.83 -6.61 -21.71
C ALA A 257 6.05 -5.50 -20.66
N TRP A 258 4.97 -4.96 -20.08
CA TRP A 258 5.06 -4.00 -18.98
C TRP A 258 5.74 -4.58 -17.74
N ARG A 259 5.42 -5.82 -17.36
CA ARG A 259 6.08 -6.51 -16.24
C ARG A 259 7.57 -6.65 -16.46
N ALA A 260 7.99 -7.14 -17.62
CA ALA A 260 9.39 -7.31 -17.96
C ALA A 260 10.14 -5.95 -17.97
N ALA A 261 9.56 -4.94 -18.64
CA ALA A 261 10.16 -3.60 -18.73
C ALA A 261 10.30 -2.93 -17.36
N LEU A 262 9.27 -3.00 -16.51
CA LEU A 262 9.33 -2.40 -15.18
C LEU A 262 10.32 -3.14 -14.28
N ARG A 263 10.38 -4.48 -14.36
CA ARG A 263 11.36 -5.29 -13.62
C ARG A 263 12.79 -4.89 -13.98
N GLU A 264 13.07 -4.78 -15.27
CA GLU A 264 14.39 -4.37 -15.77
C GLU A 264 14.75 -2.95 -15.29
N VAL A 265 13.86 -1.98 -15.51
CA VAL A 265 14.16 -0.57 -15.25
C VAL A 265 14.03 -0.21 -13.77
N LEU A 266 12.84 -0.38 -13.16
CA LEU A 266 12.63 -0.01 -11.76
C LEU A 266 13.44 -0.90 -10.81
N GLY A 267 13.42 -2.21 -11.06
CA GLY A 267 14.17 -3.18 -10.25
C GLY A 267 15.68 -2.95 -10.36
N GLY A 268 16.19 -2.75 -11.58
CA GLY A 268 17.61 -2.44 -11.81
C GLY A 268 18.04 -1.14 -11.13
N LEU A 269 17.29 -0.05 -11.30
CA LEU A 269 17.60 1.24 -10.66
C LEU A 269 17.65 1.13 -9.13
N LEU A 270 16.69 0.42 -8.52
CA LEU A 270 16.68 0.20 -7.07
C LEU A 270 17.87 -0.64 -6.60
N ALA A 271 18.23 -1.69 -7.35
CA ALA A 271 19.40 -2.52 -7.06
C ALA A 271 20.72 -1.72 -7.16
N ASP A 272 20.78 -0.76 -8.08
CA ASP A 272 21.92 0.16 -8.26
C ASP A 272 21.92 1.32 -7.24
N GLY A 273 20.97 1.35 -6.30
CA GLY A 273 20.92 2.30 -5.20
C GLY A 273 20.17 3.59 -5.49
N ALA A 274 19.42 3.67 -6.60
CA ALA A 274 18.47 4.77 -6.80
C ALA A 274 17.36 4.71 -5.75
N ARG A 275 16.80 5.87 -5.39
CA ARG A 275 15.73 5.97 -4.39
C ARG A 275 14.48 6.53 -5.01
N VAL A 276 13.33 5.90 -4.78
CA VAL A 276 12.04 6.51 -5.15
C VAL A 276 11.76 7.68 -4.21
N VAL A 277 11.67 8.89 -4.77
CA VAL A 277 11.41 10.13 -4.03
C VAL A 277 9.98 10.62 -4.19
N GLY A 278 9.21 10.04 -5.10
CA GLY A 278 7.80 10.33 -5.24
C GLY A 278 7.11 9.51 -6.32
N PHE A 279 5.82 9.76 -6.46
CA PHE A 279 5.00 9.19 -7.52
C PHE A 279 4.04 10.27 -8.03
N ASP A 280 4.04 10.46 -9.34
CA ASP A 280 3.12 11.37 -10.02
C ASP A 280 1.81 10.66 -10.36
N ARG A 281 0.70 11.40 -10.23
CA ARG A 281 -0.65 10.86 -10.41
C ARG A 281 -0.92 10.35 -11.84
N ALA A 282 -0.20 10.86 -12.84
CA ALA A 282 -0.24 10.37 -14.21
C ALA A 282 0.53 9.05 -14.39
N GLY A 283 1.07 8.45 -13.32
CA GLY A 283 1.63 7.11 -13.34
C GLY A 283 3.13 7.09 -13.64
N TRP A 284 3.89 7.88 -12.88
CA TRP A 284 5.34 7.92 -12.96
C TRP A 284 5.95 7.75 -11.58
N TYR A 285 6.83 6.77 -11.43
CA TYR A 285 7.79 6.79 -10.34
C TYR A 285 8.85 7.85 -10.63
N VAL A 286 9.18 8.63 -9.59
CA VAL A 286 10.27 9.59 -9.62
C VAL A 286 11.40 9.03 -8.77
N LEU A 287 12.55 8.78 -9.38
CA LEU A 287 13.73 8.24 -8.72
C LEU A 287 14.85 9.28 -8.71
N GLU A 288 15.58 9.32 -7.61
CA GLU A 288 16.84 10.02 -7.50
C GLU A 288 17.99 9.01 -7.59
N LEU A 289 18.92 9.23 -8.51
CA LEU A 289 20.12 8.44 -8.67
C LEU A 289 21.12 8.75 -7.55
N PRO A 290 21.94 7.76 -7.12
CA PRO A 290 23.02 8.04 -6.19
C PRO A 290 24.00 9.05 -6.80
N ALA A 291 24.59 9.91 -5.97
CA ALA A 291 25.48 11.00 -6.38
C ALA A 291 26.73 10.59 -7.21
N ARG A 292 26.99 9.28 -7.38
CA ARG A 292 28.07 8.71 -8.20
C ARG A 292 27.66 8.34 -9.64
N GLY A 293 26.41 8.60 -10.05
CA GLY A 293 25.86 8.18 -11.34
C GLY A 293 25.96 9.17 -12.52
N LEU A 294 26.51 10.37 -12.31
CA LEU A 294 26.71 11.37 -13.38
C LEU A 294 28.16 11.30 -13.88
N ILE A 295 28.42 10.42 -14.87
CA ILE A 295 29.67 10.40 -15.65
C ILE A 295 29.36 10.26 -17.15
#